data_AF-A0A838TT76-F1
#
_entry.id   AF-A0A838TT76-F1
#
_cell.length_a   1.000
_cell.length_b   1.000
_cell.length_c   1.000
_cell.angle_alpha   90.00
_cell.angle_beta   90.00
_cell.angle_gamma   90.00
#
_symmetry.space_group_name_H-M   'P 1'
#
loop_
_entity.id
_entity.type
_entity.pdbx_description
1 polymer ?
#
loop_
_entity_poly.entity_id
_entity_poly.type
_entity_poly.pdbx_seq_one_letter_code
_entity_poly.pdbx_strand_id
1 'polypeptide(L)'
;MLSLIVTILFALAIAYFAIQNTIGVTLVVANNILPNVPLYFVVISSVLVGIILASIISGLNALSAYQRLRGKEKIIAQDQRQIHDLQEKVSLLEARKTQLTTDHEVHNDDVQPVIHEEKEEQAHRPSFFHNLFHPKTETR
;
A
#
# COMPACT_ATOMS: atom_id res chain seq x y z
N MET A 1 -45.32 31.25 -11.01
CA MET A 1 -46.41 30.37 -11.52
C MET A 1 -45.87 29.11 -12.20
N LEU A 2 -44.99 29.20 -13.20
CA LEU A 2 -44.39 28.02 -13.85
C LEU A 2 -43.70 27.07 -12.85
N SER A 3 -42.85 27.60 -11.97
CA SER A 3 -42.17 26.81 -10.93
C SER A 3 -43.16 26.00 -10.07
N LEU A 4 -44.24 26.65 -9.62
CA LEU A 4 -45.29 25.98 -8.83
C LEU A 4 -45.93 24.82 -9.59
N ILE A 5 -46.25 25.01 -10.88
CA ILE A 5 -46.85 23.98 -11.73
C ILE A 5 -45.88 22.79 -11.90
N VAL A 6 -44.61 23.07 -12.17
CA VAL A 6 -43.58 22.02 -12.29
C VAL A 6 -43.41 21.26 -10.98
N THR A 7 -43.39 21.95 -9.84
CA THR A 7 -43.31 21.31 -8.52
C THR A 7 -44.51 20.41 -8.25
N ILE A 8 -45.72 20.86 -8.57
CA ILE A 8 -46.94 20.06 -8.39
C ILE A 8 -46.91 18.81 -9.28
N LEU A 9 -46.53 18.95 -10.55
CA LEU A 9 -46.42 17.80 -11.46
C LEU A 9 -45.38 16.80 -10.98
N PHE A 10 -44.24 17.29 -10.47
CA PHE A 10 -43.20 16.43 -9.91
C PHE A 10 -43.67 15.70 -8.65
N ALA A 11 -44.36 16.41 -7.74
CA ALA A 11 -44.95 15.81 -6.55
C ALA A 11 -46.00 14.73 -6.92
N LEU A 12 -46.82 14.98 -7.93
CA LEU A 12 -47.80 14.01 -8.44
C LEU A 12 -47.11 12.77 -9.01
N ALA A 13 -46.02 12.94 -9.77
CA ALA A 13 -45.25 11.84 -10.32
C ALA A 13 -44.63 10.98 -9.21
N ILE A 14 -44.08 11.59 -8.17
CA ILE A 14 -43.54 10.88 -7.00
C ILE A 14 -44.66 10.15 -6.25
N ALA A 15 -45.81 10.81 -6.01
CA ALA A 15 -46.94 10.19 -5.34
C ALA A 15 -47.46 8.97 -6.11
N TYR A 16 -47.55 9.08 -7.44
CA TYR A 16 -47.94 7.97 -8.30
C TYR A 16 -46.92 6.83 -8.25
N PHE A 17 -45.63 7.13 -8.27
CA PHE A 17 -44.56 6.14 -8.09
C PHE A 17 -44.64 5.44 -6.73
N ALA A 18 -44.94 6.17 -5.65
CA ALA A 18 -45.12 5.61 -4.33
C ALA A 18 -46.27 4.60 -4.27
N ILE A 19 -47.40 4.88 -4.94
CA ILE A 19 -48.53 3.95 -5.04
C ILE A 19 -48.15 2.69 -5.82
N GLN A 20 -47.38 2.81 -6.90
CA GLN A 20 -46.95 1.62 -7.64
C GLN A 20 -46.02 0.73 -6.81
N ASN A 21 -45.18 1.33 -5.96
CA ASN A 21 -44.26 0.58 -5.11
C ASN A 21 -44.98 -0.24 -4.02
N THR A 22 -46.21 0.10 -3.66
CA THR A 22 -47.03 -0.66 -2.70
C THR A 22 -47.89 -1.75 -3.35
N ILE A 23 -47.90 -1.84 -4.68
CA ILE A 23 -48.58 -2.93 -5.39
C ILE A 23 -47.93 -4.26 -5.00
N GLY A 24 -48.77 -5.22 -4.60
CA GLY A 24 -48.37 -6.57 -4.28
C GLY A 24 -48.00 -7.35 -5.54
N VAL A 25 -46.79 -7.90 -5.56
CA VAL A 25 -46.32 -8.83 -6.57
C VAL A 25 -46.26 -10.24 -5.99
N THR A 26 -46.47 -11.24 -6.84
CA THR A 26 -46.32 -12.65 -6.45
C THR A 26 -44.88 -13.07 -6.63
N LEU A 27 -44.21 -13.43 -5.55
CA LEU A 27 -42.86 -13.97 -5.58
C LEU A 27 -42.93 -15.49 -5.65
N VAL A 28 -42.21 -16.06 -6.62
CA VAL A 28 -41.96 -17.50 -6.68
C VAL A 28 -40.50 -17.70 -6.27
N VAL A 29 -40.30 -18.25 -5.07
CA VAL A 29 -38.96 -18.52 -4.54
C VAL A 29 -38.78 -20.02 -4.45
N ALA A 30 -37.96 -20.57 -5.36
CA ALA A 30 -37.78 -22.00 -5.54
C ALA A 30 -39.12 -22.74 -5.70
N ASN A 31 -39.62 -23.36 -4.64
CA ASN A 31 -40.88 -24.13 -4.63
C ASN A 31 -42.01 -23.46 -3.82
N ASN A 32 -41.77 -22.25 -3.28
CA ASN A 32 -42.74 -21.52 -2.47
C ASN A 32 -43.30 -20.32 -3.25
N ILE A 33 -44.62 -20.15 -3.18
CA ILE A 33 -45.33 -19.01 -3.79
C ILE A 33 -45.76 -18.09 -2.66
N LEU A 34 -45.22 -16.87 -2.64
CA LEU A 34 -45.62 -15.82 -1.72
C LEU A 34 -46.41 -14.77 -2.51
N PRO A 35 -47.75 -14.79 -2.44
CA PRO A 35 -48.58 -13.78 -3.08
C PRO A 35 -48.55 -12.45 -2.31
N ASN A 36 -48.86 -11.35 -3.02
CA ASN A 36 -49.09 -10.02 -2.44
C ASN A 36 -47.91 -9.42 -1.65
N VAL A 37 -46.67 -9.68 -2.06
CA VAL A 37 -45.50 -9.03 -1.47
C VAL A 37 -45.34 -7.65 -2.08
N PRO A 38 -45.32 -6.55 -1.31
CA PRO A 38 -45.13 -5.21 -1.88
C PRO A 38 -43.82 -5.10 -2.66
N LEU A 39 -43.86 -4.48 -3.85
CA LEU A 39 -42.70 -4.37 -4.75
C LEU A 39 -41.48 -3.75 -4.07
N TYR A 40 -41.66 -2.74 -3.21
CA TYR A 40 -40.55 -2.10 -2.50
C TYR A 40 -39.73 -3.09 -1.64
N PHE A 41 -40.36 -4.10 -1.04
CA PHE A 41 -39.65 -5.11 -0.24
C PHE A 41 -38.70 -5.94 -1.11
N VAL A 42 -39.12 -6.28 -2.33
CA VAL A 42 -38.32 -7.06 -3.28
C VAL A 42 -37.09 -6.26 -3.73
N VAL A 43 -37.28 -4.98 -4.06
CA VAL A 43 -36.20 -4.10 -4.48
C VAL A 43 -35.20 -3.89 -3.35
N ILE A 44 -35.67 -3.54 -2.14
CA ILE A 44 -34.80 -3.30 -0.98
C ILE A 44 -34.01 -4.55 -0.62
N SER A 45 -34.66 -5.72 -0.58
CA SER A 45 -33.97 -6.98 -0.27
C SER A 45 -32.93 -7.34 -1.34
N SER A 46 -33.23 -7.15 -2.62
CA SER A 46 -32.26 -7.37 -3.70
C SER A 46 -31.03 -6.47 -3.57
N VAL A 47 -31.23 -5.17 -3.34
CA VAL A 47 -30.15 -4.21 -3.12
C VAL A 47 -29.34 -4.59 -1.88
N LEU A 48 -30.01 -4.96 -0.80
CA LEU A 48 -29.36 -5.36 0.45
C LEU A 48 -28.49 -6.61 0.26
N VAL A 49 -28.99 -7.62 -0.46
CA VAL A 49 -28.21 -8.81 -0.83
C VAL A 49 -26.99 -8.43 -1.66
N GLY A 50 -27.14 -7.53 -2.63
CA GLY A 50 -26.03 -7.00 -3.42
C GLY A 50 -24.97 -6.29 -2.58
N ILE A 51 -25.39 -5.46 -1.61
CA ILE A 51 -24.49 -4.78 -0.66
C ILE A 51 -23.75 -5.81 0.19
N ILE A 52 -24.46 -6.81 0.74
CA ILE A 52 -23.85 -7.87 1.55
C ILE A 52 -22.80 -8.63 0.73
N LEU A 53 -23.11 -9.02 -0.50
CA LEU A 53 -22.16 -9.69 -1.39
C LEU A 53 -20.93 -8.80 -1.68
N ALA A 54 -21.15 -7.53 -1.99
CA ALA A 54 -20.07 -6.57 -2.24
C ALA A 54 -19.20 -6.38 -0.99
N SER A 55 -19.79 -6.32 0.20
CA SER A 55 -19.08 -6.22 1.48
C SER A 55 -18.23 -7.46 1.76
N ILE A 56 -18.73 -8.66 1.45
CA ILE A 56 -17.95 -9.90 1.60
C ILE A 56 -16.74 -9.88 0.67
N ILE A 57 -16.94 -9.58 -0.62
CA ILE A 57 -15.85 -9.53 -1.61
C ILE A 57 -14.81 -8.47 -1.23
N SER A 58 -15.26 -7.28 -0.85
CA SER A 58 -14.38 -6.18 -0.41
C SER A 58 -13.65 -6.52 0.89
N GLY A 59 -14.33 -7.18 1.84
CA GLY A 59 -13.74 -7.61 3.12
C GLY A 59 -12.61 -8.62 2.94
N LEU A 60 -12.74 -9.56 1.99
CA LEU A 60 -11.67 -10.51 1.65
C LEU A 60 -10.42 -9.79 1.13
N ASN A 61 -10.59 -8.75 0.31
CA ASN A 61 -9.48 -7.93 -0.16
C ASN A 61 -8.81 -7.17 1.00
N ALA A 62 -9.61 -6.61 1.91
CA ALA A 62 -9.11 -5.91 3.10
C ALA A 62 -8.33 -6.84 4.06
N LEU A 63 -8.79 -8.09 4.23
CA LEU A 63 -8.08 -9.10 5.02
C LEU A 63 -6.72 -9.45 4.40
N SER A 64 -6.65 -9.60 3.08
CA SER A 64 -5.39 -9.85 2.38
C SER A 64 -4.41 -8.66 2.49
N ALA A 65 -4.93 -7.43 2.45
CA ALA A 65 -4.14 -6.22 2.63
C ALA A 65 -3.60 -6.12 4.07
N TYR A 66 -4.41 -6.44 5.08
CA TYR A 66 -3.99 -6.46 6.48
C TYR A 66 -2.90 -7.52 6.75
N GLN A 67 -3.03 -8.72 6.18
CA GLN A 67 -2.00 -9.75 6.28
C GLN A 67 -0.69 -9.33 5.59
N ARG A 68 -0.78 -8.72 4.41
CA ARG A 68 0.40 -8.14 3.72
C ARG A 68 1.04 -7.02 4.54
N LEU A 69 0.25 -6.19 5.22
CA LEU A 69 0.76 -5.13 6.10
C LEU A 69 1.53 -5.71 7.28
N ARG A 70 1.00 -6.73 7.97
CA ARG A 70 1.70 -7.43 9.05
C ARG A 70 3.00 -8.11 8.59
N GLY A 71 3.02 -8.65 7.38
CA GLY A 71 4.23 -9.21 6.78
C GLY A 71 5.30 -8.12 6.57
N LYS A 72 4.89 -6.95 6.08
CA LYS A 72 5.78 -5.80 5.87
C LYS A 72 6.29 -5.21 7.19
N GLU A 73 5.48 -5.16 8.25
CA GLU A 73 5.93 -4.71 9.58
C GLU A 73 7.07 -5.57 10.15
N LYS A 74 7.03 -6.89 9.92
CA LYS A 74 8.13 -7.79 10.34
C LYS A 74 9.42 -7.52 9.56
N ILE A 75 9.31 -7.24 8.26
CA ILE A 75 10.46 -6.91 7.41
C ILE A 75 11.07 -5.58 7.86
N ILE A 76 10.25 -4.55 8.11
CA ILE A 76 10.72 -3.24 8.61
C ILE A 76 11.45 -3.40 9.96
N ALA A 77 10.92 -4.22 10.87
CA ALA A 77 11.57 -4.48 12.16
C ALA A 77 12.90 -5.24 12.01
N GLN A 78 13.03 -6.09 10.98
CA GLN A 78 14.28 -6.79 10.67
C GLN A 78 15.32 -5.85 10.03
N ASP A 79 14.90 -5.01 9.09
CA ASP A 79 15.78 -4.04 8.43
C ASP A 79 16.33 -3.01 9.43
N GLN A 80 15.51 -2.55 10.38
CA GLN A 80 15.98 -1.67 11.46
C GLN A 80 17.06 -2.32 12.34
N ARG A 81 16.95 -3.62 12.63
CA ARG A 81 17.97 -4.35 13.39
C ARG A 81 19.27 -4.49 12.60
N GLN A 82 19.18 -4.73 11.30
CA GLN A 82 20.37 -4.79 10.44
C GLN A 82 21.06 -3.45 10.33
N ILE A 83 20.30 -2.35 10.20
CA ILE A 83 20.87 -0.99 10.20
C ILE A 83 21.62 -0.73 11.51
N HIS A 84 21.03 -1.06 12.66
CA HIS A 84 21.67 -0.89 13.96
C HIS A 84 22.97 -1.71 14.07
N ASP A 85 22.94 -2.99 13.70
CA ASP A 85 24.10 -3.88 13.75
C ASP A 85 25.22 -3.42 12.79
N LEU A 86 24.88 -2.90 11.61
CA LEU A 86 25.85 -2.30 10.70
C LEU A 86 26.44 -1.01 11.29
N GLN A 87 25.63 -0.17 11.90
CA GLN A 87 26.05 1.10 12.49
C GLN A 87 26.97 0.87 13.70
N GLU A 88 26.68 -0.13 14.52
CA GLU A 88 27.54 -0.59 15.61
C GLU A 88 28.89 -1.07 15.07
N LYS A 89 28.91 -1.92 14.04
CA LYS A 89 30.15 -2.39 13.41
C LYS A 89 30.97 -1.27 12.82
N VAL A 90 30.35 -0.31 12.14
CA VAL A 90 31.04 0.88 11.60
C VAL A 90 31.67 1.70 12.73
N SER A 91 30.92 1.97 13.80
CA SER A 91 31.45 2.73 14.96
C SER A 91 32.62 2.02 15.64
N LEU A 92 32.55 0.69 15.77
CA LEU A 92 33.63 -0.14 16.32
C LEU A 92 34.86 -0.15 15.40
N LEU A 93 34.64 -0.21 14.08
CA LEU A 93 35.70 -0.15 13.09
C LEU A 93 36.38 1.23 13.08
N GLU A 94 35.63 2.31 13.22
CA GLU A 94 36.18 3.67 13.31
C GLU A 94 36.97 3.88 14.61
N ALA A 95 36.46 3.39 15.75
CA ALA A 95 37.16 3.41 17.03
C ALA A 95 38.44 2.57 17.01
N ARG A 96 38.41 1.39 16.38
CA ARG A 96 39.59 0.55 16.22
C ARG A 96 40.59 1.15 15.22
N LYS A 97 40.12 1.80 14.15
CA LYS A 97 41.00 2.49 13.19
C LYS A 97 41.72 3.67 13.84
N THR A 98 41.04 4.45 14.66
CA THR A 98 41.65 5.56 15.42
C THR A 98 42.66 5.04 16.45
N GLN A 99 42.35 3.97 17.17
CA GLN A 99 43.32 3.33 18.07
C GLN A 99 44.55 2.80 17.34
N LEU A 100 44.38 2.14 16.19
CA LEU A 100 45.53 1.68 15.40
C LEU A 100 46.36 2.83 14.83
N THR A 101 45.74 3.93 14.39
CA THR A 101 46.47 5.13 13.95
C THR A 101 47.22 5.78 15.10
N THR A 102 46.62 5.87 16.29
CA THR A 102 47.27 6.44 17.49
C THR A 102 48.38 5.53 18.03
N ASP A 103 48.19 4.21 18.06
CA ASP A 103 49.26 3.27 18.44
C ASP A 103 50.41 3.29 17.42
N HIS A 104 50.12 3.56 16.13
CA HIS A 104 51.17 3.76 15.13
C HIS A 104 51.89 5.11 15.27
N GLU A 105 51.20 6.18 15.71
CA GLU A 105 51.83 7.45 16.07
C GLU A 105 52.71 7.32 17.33
N VAL A 106 52.27 6.57 18.35
CA VAL A 106 53.01 6.39 19.61
C VAL A 106 54.19 5.42 19.46
N HIS A 107 54.20 4.55 18.44
CA HIS A 107 55.34 3.67 18.16
C HIS A 107 56.39 4.27 17.21
N ASN A 108 56.23 5.52 16.76
CA ASN A 108 57.12 6.14 15.79
C ASN A 108 57.80 7.43 16.31
N ASP A 109 58.12 7.46 17.61
CA ASP A 109 59.00 8.49 18.20
C ASP A 109 60.49 8.27 17.90
N ASP A 110 60.84 7.33 17.02
CA ASP A 110 62.18 7.23 16.44
C ASP A 110 62.08 7.05 14.91
N VAL A 111 61.96 8.18 14.18
CA VAL A 111 62.68 8.54 12.93
C VAL A 111 61.88 9.57 12.09
N GLN A 112 62.48 10.77 12.00
CA GLN A 112 62.41 11.89 11.05
C GLN A 112 61.29 12.06 9.97
N PRO A 113 60.99 13.33 9.59
CA PRO A 113 59.87 13.68 8.71
C PRO A 113 60.19 13.38 7.24
N VAL A 114 59.32 12.60 6.58
CA VAL A 114 59.34 12.43 5.13
C VAL A 114 58.19 13.23 4.54
N ILE A 115 58.54 14.35 3.89
CA ILE A 115 57.66 15.07 2.96
C ILE A 115 57.54 14.21 1.70
N HIS A 116 56.33 13.84 1.30
CA HIS A 116 55.95 13.58 -0.09
C HIS A 116 54.45 13.91 -0.21
N GLU A 117 54.15 15.06 -0.80
CA GLU A 117 53.82 15.23 -2.22
C GLU A 117 52.38 14.82 -2.56
N GLU A 118 51.62 15.86 -2.85
CA GLU A 118 50.35 15.89 -3.54
C GLU A 118 50.42 15.03 -4.82
N LYS A 119 49.65 13.95 -4.87
CA LYS A 119 49.36 13.25 -6.12
C LYS A 119 47.87 12.96 -6.19
N GLU A 120 47.20 13.70 -7.06
CA GLU A 120 45.86 13.40 -7.56
C GLU A 120 45.82 11.96 -8.09
N GLU A 121 45.12 11.06 -7.40
CA GLU A 121 44.86 9.70 -7.89
C GLU A 121 43.36 9.46 -8.00
N GLN A 122 42.89 9.83 -9.19
CA GLN A 122 41.78 9.32 -9.97
C GLN A 122 40.84 8.31 -9.31
N ALA A 123 39.59 8.75 -9.20
CA ALA A 123 38.38 7.99 -8.90
C ALA A 123 38.36 6.56 -9.49
N HIS A 124 38.63 5.57 -8.64
CA HIS A 124 38.26 4.18 -8.92
C HIS A 124 36.78 3.98 -8.59
N ARG A 125 35.91 4.33 -9.54
CA ARG A 125 34.48 4.01 -9.49
C ARG A 125 34.32 2.49 -9.49
N PRO A 126 33.61 1.89 -8.51
CA PRO A 126 33.34 0.47 -8.56
C PRO A 126 32.41 0.15 -9.75
N SER A 127 32.79 -0.84 -10.55
CA SER A 127 32.19 -1.24 -11.82
C SER A 127 30.75 -1.79 -11.73
N PHE A 128 30.09 -1.72 -10.56
CA PHE A 128 28.75 -2.24 -10.35
C PHE A 128 27.66 -1.52 -11.16
N PHE A 129 27.88 -0.26 -11.54
CA PHE A 129 26.87 0.52 -12.24
C PHE A 129 26.74 0.19 -13.73
N HIS A 130 27.63 -0.63 -14.31
CA HIS A 130 27.60 -0.85 -15.75
C HIS A 130 26.43 -1.75 -16.21
N ASN A 131 25.88 -2.58 -15.31
CA ASN A 131 24.79 -3.51 -15.63
C ASN A 131 23.38 -3.01 -15.25
N LEU A 132 23.25 -1.81 -14.65
CA LEU A 132 21.95 -1.29 -14.21
C LEU A 132 21.22 -0.45 -15.28
N PHE A 133 21.89 -0.06 -16.36
CA PHE A 133 21.34 0.87 -17.36
C PHE A 133 21.24 0.32 -18.80
N HIS A 134 21.42 -0.99 -19.00
CA HIS A 134 21.16 -1.63 -20.29
C HIS A 134 20.04 -2.66 -20.18
N PRO A 135 18.77 -2.30 -20.48
CA PRO A 135 17.76 -3.30 -20.78
C PRO A 135 18.15 -4.00 -22.09
N LYS A 136 18.47 -5.29 -22.03
CA LYS A 136 18.48 -6.14 -23.23
C LYS A 136 17.06 -6.15 -23.79
N THR A 137 16.85 -5.40 -24.87
CA THR A 137 15.74 -5.61 -25.79
C THR A 137 16.00 -6.92 -26.51
N GLU A 138 15.30 -7.98 -26.12
CA GLU A 138 15.23 -9.21 -26.90
C GLU A 138 13.77 -9.43 -27.32
N THR A 139 13.48 -8.91 -28.50
CA THR A 139 12.40 -9.36 -29.39
C THR A 139 12.72 -10.76 -29.89
N ARG A 140 11.85 -11.74 -29.63
CA ARG A 140 11.25 -12.60 -30.67
C ARG A 140 10.11 -13.43 -30.11
#